data_AF-A0A7C2FZ13-F1
#
_entry.id   AF-A0A7C2FZ13-F1
#
_cell.length_a   1.000
_cell.length_b   1.000
_cell.length_c   1.000
_cell.angle_alpha   90.00
_cell.angle_beta   90.00
_cell.angle_gamma   90.00
#
_symmetry.space_group_name_H-M   'P 1'
#
loop_
_entity.id
_entity.type
_entity.pdbx_description
1 polymer ?
#
loop_
_entity_poly.entity_id
_entity_poly.type
_entity_poly.pdbx_seq_one_letter_code
_entity_poly.pdbx_strand_id
1 'polypeptide(L)'
;MAKPEGRPPGKIDLTFLLLGALPVILLYFPGLAGQGTLVPTDYPYRFLPFRPFAAEQGVPPVQNELSADLLLENYVWKSFARAELSQGRLPLWNPYIFGGTPFLAGYQPAVLYPLGVIFWVLPLHLAYAWFNALHHWLGVVFMYLFLRRVGLGRPAALFGGLAYGL
;
A
#
# COMPACT_ATOMS: atom_id res chain seq x y z
N MET A 1 -20.21 -31.35 31.72
CA MET A 1 -19.80 -30.09 31.05
C MET A 1 -19.75 -30.38 29.55
N ALA A 2 -20.77 -29.99 28.80
CA ALA A 2 -20.87 -30.31 27.37
C ALA A 2 -19.87 -29.45 26.58
N LYS A 3 -19.05 -30.10 25.73
CA LYS A 3 -18.11 -29.45 24.82
C LYS A 3 -18.94 -28.62 23.82
N PRO A 4 -18.67 -27.32 23.61
CA PRO A 4 -19.40 -26.55 22.61
C PRO A 4 -19.15 -27.21 21.25
N GLU A 5 -20.21 -27.76 20.65
CA GLU A 5 -20.14 -28.33 19.31
C GLU A 5 -19.80 -27.20 18.34
N GLY A 6 -18.59 -27.26 17.79
CA GLY A 6 -18.10 -26.26 16.85
C GLY A 6 -18.97 -26.30 15.60
N ARG A 7 -19.79 -25.25 15.41
CA ARG A 7 -20.54 -25.04 14.17
C ARG A 7 -19.60 -25.25 12.98
N PRO A 8 -19.94 -26.12 12.01
CA PRO A 8 -19.07 -26.37 10.87
C PRO A 8 -18.75 -25.06 10.17
N PRO A 9 -17.51 -24.85 9.69
CA PRO A 9 -17.15 -23.62 9.00
C PRO A 9 -18.10 -23.42 7.83
N GLY A 10 -18.97 -22.42 7.93
CA GLY A 10 -19.94 -22.13 6.88
C GLY A 10 -19.17 -21.76 5.61
N LYS A 11 -19.58 -22.31 4.46
CA LYS A 11 -18.95 -22.07 3.15
C LYS A 11 -18.63 -20.58 2.96
N ILE A 12 -17.38 -20.30 2.57
CA ILE A 12 -16.91 -18.96 2.18
C ILE A 12 -17.72 -18.55 0.95
N ASP A 13 -18.28 -17.35 1.00
CA ASP A 13 -19.14 -16.82 -0.06
C ASP A 13 -18.37 -15.76 -0.84
N LEU A 14 -18.06 -16.06 -2.10
CA LEU A 14 -17.32 -15.19 -3.00
C LEU A 14 -18.02 -13.82 -3.16
N THR A 15 -19.34 -13.79 -3.06
CA THR A 15 -20.14 -12.56 -3.14
C THR A 15 -19.72 -11.55 -2.06
N PHE A 16 -19.53 -12.01 -0.82
CA PHE A 16 -19.14 -11.12 0.29
C PHE A 16 -17.69 -10.65 0.17
N LEU A 17 -16.81 -11.45 -0.43
CA LEU A 17 -15.43 -11.03 -0.73
C LEU A 17 -15.40 -9.94 -1.81
N LEU A 18 -16.24 -10.07 -2.84
CA LEU A 18 -16.41 -9.06 -3.89
C LEU A 18 -17.06 -7.78 -3.36
N LEU A 19 -18.08 -7.91 -2.50
CA LEU A 19 -18.68 -6.77 -1.84
C LEU A 19 -17.68 -6.03 -0.95
N GLY A 20 -16.76 -6.74 -0.29
CA GLY A 20 -15.68 -6.13 0.48
C GLY A 20 -14.66 -5.36 -0.38
N ALA A 21 -14.49 -5.72 -1.66
CA ALA A 21 -13.59 -5.03 -2.58
C ALA A 21 -14.12 -3.67 -3.04
N LEU A 22 -15.44 -3.53 -3.19
CA LEU A 22 -16.04 -2.31 -3.76
C LEU A 22 -15.69 -1.04 -2.96
N PRO A 23 -15.85 -0.97 -1.63
CA PRO A 23 -15.46 0.22 -0.86
C PRO A 23 -13.97 0.55 -0.98
N VAL A 24 -13.10 -0.47 -0.99
CA VAL A 24 -11.65 -0.29 -1.16
C VAL A 24 -11.35 0.31 -2.54
N ILE A 25 -11.97 -0.22 -3.59
CA ILE A 25 -11.81 0.31 -4.95
C ILE A 25 -12.27 1.76 -5.02
N LEU A 26 -13.43 2.08 -4.44
CA LEU A 26 -13.96 3.45 -4.43
C LEU A 26 -13.04 4.42 -3.68
N LEU A 27 -12.50 4.00 -2.53
CA LEU A 27 -11.58 4.81 -1.72
C LEU A 27 -10.29 5.13 -2.49
N TYR A 28 -9.72 4.15 -3.18
CA TYR A 28 -8.46 4.30 -3.91
C TYR A 28 -8.64 4.67 -5.39
N PHE A 29 -9.88 4.81 -5.88
CA PHE A 29 -10.19 4.94 -7.31
C PHE A 29 -9.35 5.99 -8.04
N PRO A 30 -9.17 7.23 -7.53
CA PRO A 30 -8.36 8.23 -8.21
C PRO A 30 -6.92 7.76 -8.44
N GLY A 31 -6.33 7.07 -7.46
CA GLY A 31 -4.98 6.51 -7.56
C GLY A 31 -4.91 5.27 -8.46
N LEU A 32 -5.92 4.40 -8.40
CA LEU A 32 -5.99 3.20 -9.24
C LEU A 32 -6.15 3.55 -10.72
N ALA A 33 -6.94 4.58 -11.02
CA ALA A 33 -7.20 5.08 -12.37
C ALA A 33 -6.12 6.06 -12.89
N GLY A 34 -5.12 6.40 -12.06
CA GLY A 34 -4.07 7.36 -12.42
C GLY A 34 -4.53 8.81 -12.53
N GLN A 35 -5.71 9.14 -12.00
CA GLN A 35 -6.23 10.50 -11.89
C GLN A 35 -5.58 11.27 -10.72
N GLY A 36 -4.92 10.56 -9.81
CA GLY A 36 -4.13 11.11 -8.71
C GLY A 36 -3.05 10.13 -8.26
N THR A 37 -2.29 10.49 -7.24
CA THR A 37 -1.29 9.62 -6.63
C THR A 37 -1.30 9.76 -5.11
N LEU A 38 -0.93 8.68 -4.42
CA LEU A 38 -0.72 8.69 -2.97
C LEU A 38 0.68 9.21 -2.58
N VAL A 39 1.54 9.46 -3.57
CA VAL A 39 2.85 10.07 -3.35
C VAL A 39 2.64 11.56 -3.03
N PRO A 40 3.22 12.10 -1.96
CA PRO A 40 3.02 13.50 -1.57
C PRO A 40 3.81 14.44 -2.48
N THR A 41 3.27 14.72 -3.68
CA THR A 41 3.92 15.52 -4.73
C THR A 41 4.06 17.00 -4.37
N ASP A 42 3.33 17.46 -3.36
CA ASP A 42 3.43 18.78 -2.72
C ASP A 42 4.72 18.93 -1.89
N TYR A 43 5.23 17.83 -1.32
CA TYR A 43 6.31 17.88 -0.34
C TYR A 43 7.65 18.45 -0.84
N PRO A 44 8.12 18.19 -2.09
CA PRO A 44 9.37 18.76 -2.60
C PRO A 44 9.42 20.28 -2.56
N TYR A 45 8.26 20.95 -2.70
CA TYR A 45 8.15 22.41 -2.71
C TYR A 45 8.39 23.04 -1.34
N ARG A 46 8.58 22.24 -0.29
CA ARG A 46 9.03 22.72 1.01
C ARG A 46 10.51 23.14 0.99
N PHE A 47 11.29 22.60 0.06
CA PHE A 47 12.74 22.77 0.01
C PHE A 47 13.19 23.45 -1.28
N LEU A 48 14.39 24.05 -1.24
CA LEU A 48 15.08 24.46 -2.46
C LEU A 48 15.55 23.23 -3.24
N PRO A 49 15.59 23.28 -4.58
CA PRO A 49 15.30 24.45 -5.43
C PRO A 49 13.82 24.61 -5.80
N PHE A 50 12.92 23.70 -5.39
CA PHE A 50 11.53 23.67 -5.88
C PHE A 50 10.63 24.73 -5.25
N ARG A 51 10.92 25.16 -4.01
CA ARG A 51 10.10 26.10 -3.24
C ARG A 51 9.66 27.38 -3.98
N PRO A 52 10.51 28.09 -4.74
CA PRO A 52 10.10 29.31 -5.45
C PRO A 52 9.06 29.04 -6.54
N PHE A 53 9.04 27.84 -7.12
CA PHE A 53 8.14 27.46 -8.22
C PHE A 53 6.75 27.02 -7.73
N ALA A 54 6.53 26.90 -6.42
CA ALA A 54 5.27 26.40 -5.85
C ALA A 54 4.06 27.23 -6.30
N ALA A 55 4.20 28.56 -6.24
CA ALA A 55 3.13 29.49 -6.64
C ALA A 55 2.86 29.44 -8.15
N GLU A 56 3.93 29.38 -8.96
CA GLU A 56 3.83 29.33 -10.42
C GLU A 56 3.15 28.04 -10.91
N GLN A 57 3.37 26.92 -10.21
CA GLN A 57 2.82 25.62 -10.56
C GLN A 57 1.51 25.31 -9.84
N GLY A 58 0.94 26.28 -9.11
CA GLY A 58 -0.33 26.11 -8.42
C GLY A 58 -0.32 25.01 -7.35
N VAL A 59 0.85 24.75 -6.76
CA VAL A 59 1.00 23.67 -5.78
C VAL A 59 0.34 24.10 -4.47
N PRO A 60 -0.58 23.28 -3.91
CA PRO A 60 -1.19 23.59 -2.63
C PRO A 60 -0.15 23.55 -1.49
N PRO A 61 -0.44 24.19 -0.34
CA PRO A 61 0.37 23.98 0.86
C PRO A 61 0.48 22.49 1.20
N VAL A 62 1.57 22.11 1.88
CA VAL A 62 1.80 20.71 2.26
C VAL A 62 0.62 20.18 3.05
N GLN A 63 0.00 19.12 2.55
CA GLN A 63 -1.26 18.61 3.11
C GLN A 63 -1.02 17.72 4.32
N ASN A 64 0.04 16.93 4.29
CA ASN A 64 0.39 16.02 5.38
C ASN A 64 1.92 15.85 5.50
N GLU A 65 2.50 16.47 6.52
CA GLU A 65 3.95 16.36 6.76
C GLU A 65 4.39 14.97 7.25
N LEU A 66 3.48 14.19 7.85
CA LEU A 66 3.79 12.86 8.35
C LEU A 66 4.04 11.85 7.23
N SER A 67 3.66 12.19 6.00
CA SER A 67 3.88 11.36 4.80
C SER A 67 5.21 11.63 4.10
N ALA A 68 6.08 12.48 4.66
CA ALA A 68 7.33 12.91 4.02
C ALA A 68 8.24 11.74 3.62
N ASP A 69 8.32 10.72 4.46
CA ASP A 69 9.11 9.50 4.28
C ASP A 69 8.67 8.68 3.07
N LEU A 70 7.38 8.71 2.70
CA LEU A 70 6.87 8.06 1.50
C LEU A 70 7.59 8.56 0.25
N LEU A 71 7.89 9.86 0.18
CA LEU A 71 8.61 10.44 -0.96
C LEU A 71 10.12 10.45 -0.75
N LEU A 72 10.59 10.97 0.39
CA LEU A 72 12.02 11.19 0.61
C LEU A 72 12.83 9.90 0.76
N GLU A 73 12.19 8.83 1.19
CA GLU A 73 12.86 7.57 1.50
C GLU A 73 12.30 6.44 0.62
N ASN A 74 11.01 6.11 0.79
CA ASN A 74 10.40 4.95 0.15
C ASN A 74 10.38 5.07 -1.38
N TYR A 75 9.93 6.20 -1.92
CA TYR A 75 9.84 6.40 -3.38
C TYR A 75 11.22 6.34 -4.04
N VAL A 76 12.23 6.97 -3.41
CA VAL A 76 13.62 6.95 -3.91
C VAL A 76 14.17 5.53 -3.89
N TRP A 77 13.96 4.78 -2.82
CA TRP A 77 14.39 3.39 -2.72
C TRP A 77 13.68 2.47 -3.72
N LYS A 78 12.38 2.61 -3.93
CA LYS A 78 11.65 1.86 -4.97
C LYS A 78 12.15 2.24 -6.36
N SER A 79 12.48 3.51 -6.59
CA SER A 79 13.07 3.98 -7.86
C SER A 79 14.44 3.34 -8.11
N PHE A 80 15.32 3.33 -7.10
CA PHE A 80 16.63 2.67 -7.19
C PHE A 80 16.50 1.17 -7.43
N ALA A 81 15.70 0.47 -6.63
CA ALA A 81 15.48 -0.97 -6.77
C ALA A 81 14.95 -1.31 -8.16
N ARG A 82 13.98 -0.54 -8.67
CA ARG A 82 13.43 -0.71 -10.01
C ARG A 82 14.48 -0.50 -11.09
N ALA A 83 15.35 0.50 -10.95
CA ALA A 83 16.41 0.78 -11.90
C ALA A 83 17.46 -0.34 -11.98
N GLU A 84 17.81 -0.95 -10.84
CA GLU A 84 18.71 -2.11 -10.81
C GLU A 84 18.04 -3.36 -11.40
N LEU A 85 16.81 -3.65 -10.97
CA LEU A 85 16.06 -4.83 -11.42
C LEU A 85 15.75 -4.79 -12.91
N SER A 86 15.43 -3.60 -13.47
CA SER A 86 15.19 -3.45 -14.91
C SER A 86 16.44 -3.71 -15.76
N GLN A 87 17.63 -3.62 -15.15
CA GLN A 87 18.92 -3.95 -15.77
C GLN A 87 19.38 -5.38 -15.43
N GLY A 88 18.51 -6.20 -14.83
CA GLY A 88 18.83 -7.59 -14.45
C GLY A 88 19.78 -7.71 -13.25
N ARG A 89 19.99 -6.63 -12.49
CA ARG A 89 20.85 -6.64 -11.31
C ARG A 89 20.00 -6.68 -10.04
N LEU A 90 20.47 -7.44 -9.06
CA LEU A 90 19.93 -7.38 -7.72
C LEU A 90 20.48 -6.12 -7.01
N PRO A 91 19.63 -5.30 -6.37
CA PRO A 91 20.05 -4.07 -5.70
C PRO A 91 20.75 -4.40 -4.37
N LEU A 92 21.98 -4.90 -4.41
CA LEU A 92 22.70 -5.35 -3.21
C LEU A 92 23.25 -4.19 -2.37
N TRP A 93 23.75 -3.15 -3.03
CA TRP A 93 24.45 -2.02 -2.42
C TRP A 93 23.88 -0.70 -2.93
N ASN A 94 23.51 0.21 -2.04
CA ASN A 94 23.09 1.56 -2.40
C ASN A 94 24.26 2.53 -2.21
N PRO A 95 24.89 3.04 -3.30
CA PRO A 95 26.06 3.91 -3.19
C PRO A 95 25.72 5.36 -2.82
N TYR A 96 24.43 5.73 -2.81
CA TYR A 96 23.99 7.13 -2.67
C TYR A 96 23.87 7.59 -1.21
N ILE A 97 24.04 6.69 -0.24
CA ILE A 97 23.89 6.99 1.19
C ILE A 97 25.23 6.80 1.89
N PHE A 98 25.80 7.86 2.46
CA PHE A 98 27.01 7.84 3.30
C PHE A 98 28.22 7.06 2.71
N GLY A 99 28.44 7.12 1.40
CA GLY A 99 29.51 6.36 0.72
C GLY A 99 29.18 4.89 0.48
N GLY A 100 28.01 4.45 0.92
CA GLY A 100 27.35 3.21 0.53
C GLY A 100 26.75 2.45 1.71
N THR A 101 25.60 1.81 1.47
CA THR A 101 24.93 0.97 2.47
C THR A 101 24.43 -0.36 1.87
N PRO A 102 24.38 -1.44 2.66
CA PRO A 102 23.70 -2.67 2.25
C PRO A 102 22.21 -2.39 1.98
N PHE A 103 21.74 -2.64 0.76
CA PHE A 103 20.38 -2.31 0.36
C PHE A 103 19.44 -3.51 0.42
N LEU A 104 19.77 -4.62 -0.27
CA LEU A 104 18.94 -5.83 -0.25
C LEU A 104 18.87 -6.48 1.14
N ALA A 105 19.97 -6.39 1.91
CA ALA A 105 20.02 -6.85 3.29
C ALA A 105 19.29 -5.91 4.26
N GLY A 106 18.97 -4.69 3.83
CA GLY A 106 18.16 -3.74 4.60
C GLY A 106 16.69 -4.17 4.64
N TYR A 107 16.07 -4.11 5.82
CA TYR A 107 14.68 -4.49 5.99
C TYR A 107 13.69 -3.46 5.42
N GLN A 108 14.03 -2.16 5.48
CA GLN A 108 13.10 -1.08 5.15
C GLN A 108 12.73 -1.01 3.66
N PRO A 109 13.66 -1.19 2.69
CA PRO A 109 13.28 -1.15 1.27
C PRO A 109 12.34 -2.29 0.86
N ALA A 110 12.27 -3.36 1.65
CA ALA A 110 11.35 -4.49 1.48
C ALA A 110 11.34 -5.04 0.03
N VAL A 111 12.54 -5.16 -0.59
CA VAL A 111 12.67 -5.53 -2.01
C VAL A 111 12.09 -6.92 -2.28
N LEU A 112 12.30 -7.85 -1.34
CA LEU A 112 11.84 -9.24 -1.42
C LEU A 112 10.44 -9.46 -0.84
N TYR A 113 9.72 -8.39 -0.48
CA TYR A 113 8.35 -8.53 0.02
C TYR A 113 7.42 -9.01 -1.10
N PRO A 114 6.69 -10.14 -0.95
CA PRO A 114 5.96 -10.75 -2.06
C PRO A 114 4.92 -9.83 -2.71
N LEU A 115 4.12 -9.12 -1.91
CA LEU A 115 3.13 -8.18 -2.46
C LEU A 115 3.78 -6.91 -3.04
N GLY A 116 5.07 -6.70 -2.76
CA GLY A 116 5.89 -5.63 -3.33
C GLY A 116 6.12 -5.78 -4.84
N VAL A 117 5.80 -6.93 -5.44
CA VAL A 117 5.88 -7.14 -6.90
C VAL A 117 5.14 -6.07 -7.71
N ILE A 118 4.08 -5.48 -7.14
CA ILE A 118 3.32 -4.37 -7.71
C ILE A 118 4.23 -3.19 -8.11
N PHE A 119 5.25 -2.89 -7.31
CA PHE A 119 6.20 -1.80 -7.57
C PHE A 119 7.14 -2.07 -8.75
N TRP A 120 7.29 -3.32 -9.16
CA TRP A 120 8.16 -3.72 -10.26
C TRP A 120 7.41 -3.76 -11.60
N VAL A 121 6.09 -4.02 -11.57
CA VAL A 121 5.26 -4.14 -12.77
C VAL A 121 4.51 -2.87 -13.13
N LEU A 122 4.09 -2.05 -12.15
CA LEU A 122 3.36 -0.80 -12.39
C LEU A 122 4.26 0.43 -12.33
N PRO A 123 3.92 1.54 -13.01
CA PRO A 123 4.48 2.86 -12.73
C PRO A 123 4.36 3.19 -11.23
N LEU A 124 5.42 3.77 -10.63
CA LEU A 124 5.47 3.97 -9.18
C LEU A 124 4.30 4.80 -8.66
N HIS A 125 3.91 5.87 -9.36
CA HIS A 125 2.79 6.73 -8.96
C HIS A 125 1.45 5.97 -8.85
N LEU A 126 1.25 4.90 -9.63
CA LEU A 126 0.08 4.00 -9.53
C LEU A 126 0.32 2.91 -8.49
N ALA A 127 1.54 2.36 -8.43
CA ALA A 127 1.89 1.22 -7.60
C ALA A 127 1.53 1.44 -6.13
N TYR A 128 1.71 2.64 -5.59
CA TYR A 128 1.32 2.95 -4.21
C TYR A 128 -0.19 2.80 -3.97
N ALA A 129 -1.04 3.22 -4.91
CA ALA A 129 -2.48 3.07 -4.78
C ALA A 129 -2.91 1.61 -4.83
N TRP A 130 -2.38 0.86 -5.82
CA TRP A 130 -2.65 -0.58 -5.96
C TRP A 130 -2.14 -1.39 -4.77
N PHE A 131 -0.95 -1.07 -4.26
CA PHE A 131 -0.36 -1.74 -3.11
C PHE A 131 -1.20 -1.51 -1.84
N ASN A 132 -1.57 -0.25 -1.55
CA ASN A 132 -2.41 0.05 -0.39
C ASN A 132 -3.80 -0.56 -0.52
N ALA A 133 -4.45 -0.45 -1.67
CA ALA A 133 -5.76 -1.06 -1.92
C ALA A 133 -5.72 -2.57 -1.70
N LEU A 134 -4.68 -3.26 -2.18
CA LEU A 134 -4.51 -4.70 -1.95
C LEU A 134 -4.42 -5.04 -0.46
N HIS A 135 -3.64 -4.28 0.32
CA HIS A 135 -3.48 -4.54 1.76
C HIS A 135 -4.77 -4.30 2.54
N HIS A 136 -5.48 -3.21 2.25
CA HIS A 136 -6.76 -2.89 2.88
C HIS A 136 -7.80 -3.96 2.55
N TRP A 137 -7.88 -4.39 1.28
CA TRP A 137 -8.74 -5.49 0.88
C TRP A 137 -8.38 -6.81 1.58
N LEU A 138 -7.10 -7.16 1.68
CA LEU A 138 -6.65 -8.34 2.43
C LEU A 138 -7.01 -8.23 3.92
N GLY A 139 -6.93 -7.02 4.51
CA GLY A 139 -7.41 -6.73 5.86
C GLY A 139 -8.90 -7.04 6.02
N VAL A 140 -9.74 -6.54 5.09
CA VAL A 140 -11.18 -6.84 5.05
C VAL A 140 -11.42 -8.35 4.95
N VAL A 141 -10.72 -9.03 4.04
CA VAL A 141 -10.87 -10.47 3.78
C VAL A 141 -10.49 -11.29 5.01
N PHE A 142 -9.32 -11.05 5.59
CA PHE A 142 -8.84 -11.85 6.72
C PHE A 142 -9.66 -11.60 7.99
N MET A 143 -10.10 -10.36 8.23
CA MET A 143 -11.01 -10.07 9.34
C MET A 143 -12.39 -10.71 9.10
N TYR A 144 -12.93 -10.65 7.88
CA TYR A 144 -14.15 -11.37 7.52
C TYR A 144 -14.03 -12.86 7.82
N LEU A 145 -12.97 -13.51 7.34
CA LEU A 145 -12.73 -14.94 7.54
C LEU A 145 -12.59 -15.28 9.03
N PHE A 146 -11.90 -14.44 9.80
CA PHE A 146 -11.78 -14.59 11.25
C PHE A 146 -13.14 -14.52 11.96
N LEU A 147 -13.96 -13.50 11.69
CA LEU A 147 -15.28 -13.35 12.29
C LEU A 147 -16.23 -14.48 11.89
N ARG A 148 -16.12 -14.98 10.65
CA ARG A 148 -16.83 -16.18 10.20
C ARG A 148 -16.40 -17.41 10.97
N ARG A 149 -15.12 -17.54 11.31
CA ARG A 149 -14.57 -18.67 12.08
C ARG A 149 -15.01 -18.66 13.55
N VAL A 150 -15.19 -17.46 14.14
CA VAL A 150 -15.69 -17.26 15.51
C VAL A 150 -17.22 -17.42 15.61
N GLY A 151 -17.93 -17.46 14.48
CA GLY A 151 -19.34 -17.86 14.41
C GLY A 151 -20.32 -16.73 14.09
N LEU A 152 -19.84 -15.51 13.82
CA LEU A 152 -20.70 -14.38 13.41
C LEU A 152 -21.33 -14.66 12.05
N GLY A 153 -22.56 -14.17 11.82
CA GLY A 153 -23.23 -14.22 10.52
C GLY A 153 -22.48 -13.47 9.40
N ARG A 154 -22.80 -13.75 8.13
CA ARG A 154 -22.11 -13.12 6.98
C ARG A 154 -22.17 -11.58 6.97
N PRO A 155 -23.33 -10.94 7.21
CA PRO A 155 -23.39 -9.47 7.21
C PRO A 155 -22.58 -8.86 8.36
N ALA A 156 -22.66 -9.44 9.55
CA ALA A 156 -21.88 -8.99 10.71
C ALA A 156 -20.37 -9.16 10.50
N ALA A 157 -19.96 -10.27 9.90
CA ALA A 157 -18.56 -10.51 9.55
C ALA A 157 -18.06 -9.55 8.45
N LEU A 158 -18.89 -9.23 7.45
CA LEU A 158 -18.53 -8.25 6.41
C LEU A 158 -18.39 -6.86 7.01
N PHE A 159 -19.34 -6.45 7.85
CA PHE A 159 -19.27 -5.18 8.55
C PHE A 159 -18.00 -5.07 9.39
N GLY A 160 -17.67 -6.09 10.19
CA GLY A 160 -16.44 -6.09 10.98
C GLY A 160 -15.17 -6.14 10.12
N GLY A 161 -15.21 -6.81 8.96
CA GLY A 161 -14.13 -6.78 7.98
C GLY A 161 -13.90 -5.38 7.43
N LEU A 162 -14.96 -4.72 6.97
CA LEU A 162 -14.91 -3.34 6.46
C LEU A 162 -14.44 -2.36 7.54
N ALA A 163 -14.92 -2.48 8.77
CA ALA A 163 -14.52 -1.61 9.87
C ALA A 163 -13.06 -1.80 10.31
N TYR A 164 -12.45 -2.94 9.99
CA TYR A 164 -11.03 -3.20 10.28
C TYR A 164 -10.11 -2.78 9.13
N GLY A 165 -10.54 -3.05 7.90
CA GLY A 165 -9.72 -2.86 6.70
C GLY A 165 -9.88 -1.52 6.00
N LEU A 166 -10.71 -0.60 6.51
CA LEU A 166 -10.92 0.76 6.03
C LEU A 166 -10.80 1.73 7.20
#